data_AF-A0A520LC66-F1
#
_entry.id   AF-A0A520LC66-F1
#
_cell.length_a   1.000
_cell.length_b   1.000
_cell.length_c   1.000
_cell.angle_alpha   90.00
_cell.angle_beta   90.00
_cell.angle_gamma   90.00
#
_symmetry.space_group_name_H-M   'P 1'
#
loop_
_entity.id
_entity.type
_entity.pdbx_description
1 polymer ?
#
loop_
_entity_poly.entity_id
_entity_poly.type
_entity_poly.pdbx_seq_one_letter_code
_entity_poly.pdbx_strand_id
1 'polypeptide(L)'
;MTRSPLTASLLPLLPLAALGWPLSKIINQQPYTQAKVEKVSSGPLLEADLQIKAAHPFKKLEVSAGDTTWIFNADEDIKTISIPKELEIVFTVRALWPEDTPESAILVTLRPDGRPDRSHTLWGFVEITEEIKFNWDR
;
A
#
# COMPACT_ATOMS: atom_id res chain seq x y z
N MET A 1 76.68 7.27 -11.03
CA MET A 1 75.93 7.35 -9.76
C MET A 1 74.53 7.87 -10.06
N THR A 2 73.52 6.99 -10.08
CA THR A 2 72.11 7.37 -10.21
C THR A 2 71.29 6.33 -9.44
N ARG A 3 70.94 6.65 -8.20
CA ARG A 3 70.09 5.79 -7.33
C ARG A 3 68.66 6.31 -7.43
N SER A 4 67.74 5.46 -7.88
CA SER A 4 66.33 5.78 -8.11
C SER A 4 65.55 5.99 -6.80
N PRO A 5 64.68 7.00 -6.68
CA PRO A 5 63.91 7.32 -5.47
C PRO A 5 62.57 6.57 -5.43
N LEU A 6 62.58 5.23 -5.51
CA LEU A 6 61.35 4.41 -5.59
C LEU A 6 61.01 3.67 -4.29
N THR A 7 61.49 4.15 -3.14
CA THR A 7 61.26 3.51 -1.83
C THR A 7 60.71 4.46 -0.75
N ALA A 8 60.27 5.66 -1.13
CA ALA A 8 59.81 6.69 -0.18
C ALA A 8 58.29 6.94 -0.17
N SER A 9 57.48 6.15 -0.89
CA SER A 9 56.03 6.41 -1.02
C SER A 9 55.09 5.35 -0.43
N LEU A 10 55.61 4.26 0.15
CA LEU A 10 54.77 3.11 0.55
C LEU A 10 54.42 3.02 2.05
N LEU A 11 54.81 3.99 2.87
CA LEU A 11 54.61 3.92 4.34
C LEU A 11 53.50 4.79 4.97
N PRO A 12 52.84 5.76 4.32
CA PRO A 12 51.83 6.57 5.03
C PRO A 12 50.37 6.10 4.83
N LEU A 13 50.09 5.00 4.12
CA LEU A 13 48.70 4.55 3.85
C LEU A 13 48.11 3.57 4.89
N LEU A 14 48.92 3.06 5.83
CA LEU A 14 48.46 2.18 6.91
C LEU A 14 47.46 2.80 7.91
N PRO A 15 47.52 4.10 8.29
CA PRO A 15 46.61 4.63 9.31
C PRO A 15 45.19 4.93 8.79
N LEU A 16 44.97 5.09 7.48
CA LEU A 16 43.62 5.34 6.95
C LEU A 16 42.72 4.09 6.98
N ALA A 17 43.28 2.88 6.88
CA ALA A 17 42.51 1.64 6.94
C ALA A 17 42.01 1.31 8.37
N ALA A 18 42.72 1.76 9.40
CA ALA A 18 42.35 1.51 10.80
C ALA A 18 41.13 2.33 11.26
N LEU A 19 40.86 3.48 10.62
CA LEU A 19 39.71 4.33 10.93
C LEU A 19 38.43 3.99 10.15
N GLY A 20 38.53 3.21 9.06
CA GLY A 20 37.36 2.79 8.27
C GLY A 20 36.59 1.61 8.89
N TRP A 21 37.26 0.78 9.69
CA TRP A 21 36.68 -0.42 10.30
C TRP A 21 35.55 -0.16 11.31
N PRO A 22 35.60 0.85 12.20
CA PRO A 22 34.49 1.10 13.11
C PRO A 22 33.27 1.72 12.43
N LEU A 23 33.46 2.54 11.38
CA LEU A 23 32.35 3.17 10.65
C LEU A 23 31.55 2.16 9.81
N SER A 24 32.22 1.20 9.16
CA SER A 24 31.53 0.15 8.40
C SER A 24 30.71 -0.79 9.28
N LYS A 25 31.12 -1.00 10.54
CA LYS A 25 30.38 -1.83 11.50
C LYS A 25 29.07 -1.18 11.96
N ILE A 26 28.96 0.14 11.92
CA ILE A 26 27.73 0.88 12.29
C ILE A 26 26.76 0.98 11.10
N ILE A 27 27.26 0.93 9.86
CA ILE A 27 26.45 0.94 8.64
C ILE A 27 25.95 -0.45 8.26
N ASN A 28 26.49 -1.52 8.86
CA ASN A 28 25.88 -2.84 8.89
C ASN A 28 24.63 -2.89 9.81
N GLN A 29 23.80 -1.84 9.77
CA GLN A 29 22.37 -2.01 9.92
C GLN A 29 22.01 -3.10 8.93
N GLN A 30 21.42 -4.17 9.43
CA GLN A 30 20.99 -5.30 8.61
C GLN A 30 20.38 -4.73 7.33
N PRO A 31 20.72 -5.27 6.13
CA PRO A 31 19.99 -4.85 4.93
C PRO A 31 18.53 -4.88 5.35
N TYR A 32 17.85 -3.74 5.24
CA TYR A 32 16.43 -3.67 5.51
C TYR A 32 15.88 -4.76 4.60
N THR A 33 15.60 -5.93 5.19
CA THR A 33 14.89 -6.99 4.54
C THR A 33 13.55 -6.32 4.39
N GLN A 34 13.37 -5.60 3.28
CA GLN A 34 12.07 -5.30 2.74
C GLN A 34 11.39 -6.64 2.87
N ALA A 35 10.47 -6.73 3.84
CA ALA A 35 9.71 -7.93 4.07
C ALA A 35 9.30 -8.33 2.66
N LYS A 36 9.87 -9.43 2.17
CA LYS A 36 9.53 -9.99 0.89
C LYS A 36 8.07 -10.27 1.12
N VAL A 37 7.21 -9.35 0.65
CA VAL A 37 5.77 -9.49 0.70
C VAL A 37 5.60 -10.86 0.10
N GLU A 38 5.27 -11.82 0.96
CA GLU A 38 4.89 -13.13 0.47
C GLU A 38 3.80 -12.77 -0.51
N LYS A 39 4.05 -13.01 -1.79
CA LYS A 39 2.97 -13.09 -2.75
C LYS A 39 2.15 -14.24 -2.23
N VAL A 40 1.22 -13.93 -1.32
CA VAL A 40 0.08 -14.76 -1.01
C VAL A 40 -0.43 -15.09 -2.38
N SER A 41 -0.27 -16.37 -2.72
CA SER A 41 -0.63 -16.95 -3.99
C SER A 41 -2.12 -16.72 -4.15
N SER A 42 -2.48 -15.54 -4.59
CA SER A 42 -3.82 -15.22 -5.01
C SER A 42 -4.07 -16.18 -6.14
N GLY A 43 -5.16 -16.93 -6.03
CA GLY A 43 -5.65 -17.74 -7.14
C GLY A 43 -5.87 -16.88 -8.38
N PRO A 44 -6.58 -17.37 -9.41
CA PRO A 44 -6.92 -16.53 -10.56
C PRO A 44 -7.54 -15.21 -10.06
N LEU A 45 -6.83 -14.11 -10.26
CA LEU A 45 -7.30 -12.77 -9.92
C LEU A 45 -8.36 -12.39 -10.94
N LEU A 46 -9.47 -11.87 -10.44
CA LEU A 46 -10.56 -11.34 -11.24
C LEU A 46 -10.43 -9.82 -11.26
N GLU A 47 -10.46 -9.23 -12.45
CA GLU A 47 -10.58 -7.78 -12.59
C GLU A 47 -11.99 -7.35 -12.17
N ALA A 48 -12.05 -6.28 -11.38
CA ALA A 48 -13.29 -5.71 -10.90
C ALA A 48 -13.16 -4.19 -10.85
N ASP A 49 -14.23 -3.49 -11.22
CA ASP A 49 -14.30 -2.05 -11.03
C ASP A 49 -14.94 -1.74 -9.67
N LEU A 50 -14.19 -1.03 -8.83
CA LEU A 50 -14.66 -0.48 -7.57
C LEU A 50 -15.08 0.96 -7.83
N GLN A 51 -16.39 1.19 -7.82
CA GLN A 51 -17.00 2.50 -7.95
C GLN A 51 -17.44 3.00 -6.58
N ILE A 52 -17.11 4.25 -6.27
CA ILE A 52 -17.46 4.91 -5.03
C ILE A 52 -18.23 6.18 -5.37
N LYS A 53 -19.37 6.38 -4.71
CA LYS A 53 -20.12 7.63 -4.76
C LYS A 53 -20.36 8.12 -3.36
N ALA A 54 -19.78 9.26 -3.02
CA ALA A 54 -20.02 9.91 -1.74
C ALA A 54 -21.07 11.03 -1.90
N ALA A 55 -21.93 11.18 -0.90
CA ALA A 55 -22.90 12.29 -0.85
C ALA A 55 -22.21 13.65 -0.64
N HIS A 56 -21.07 13.63 0.06
CA HIS A 56 -20.25 14.81 0.35
C HIS A 56 -18.79 14.54 0.04
N PRO A 57 -18.00 15.58 -0.33
CA PRO A 57 -16.57 15.44 -0.56
C PRO A 57 -15.85 14.88 0.67
N PHE A 58 -15.14 13.76 0.49
CA PHE A 58 -14.29 13.17 1.52
C PHE A 58 -12.88 13.72 1.43
N LYS A 59 -12.17 13.79 2.56
CA LYS A 59 -10.76 14.18 2.61
C LYS A 59 -9.85 13.01 2.27
N LYS A 60 -10.22 11.82 2.74
CA LYS A 60 -9.50 10.58 2.48
C LYS A 60 -10.47 9.41 2.47
N LEU A 61 -10.32 8.52 1.51
CA LEU A 61 -11.06 7.28 1.46
C LEU A 61 -10.10 6.13 1.14
N GLU A 62 -10.11 5.13 1.99
CA GLU A 62 -9.30 3.93 1.86
C GLU A 62 -10.23 2.74 1.83
N VAL A 63 -10.04 1.88 0.85
CA VAL A 63 -10.71 0.59 0.77
C VAL A 63 -9.63 -0.47 0.84
N SER A 64 -9.69 -1.37 1.80
CA SER A 64 -8.73 -2.48 1.91
C SER A 64 -9.43 -3.83 1.81
N ALA A 65 -8.79 -4.79 1.16
CA ALA A 65 -9.20 -6.19 1.14
C ALA A 65 -7.96 -7.07 1.32
N GLY A 66 -7.94 -7.86 2.40
CA GLY A 66 -6.76 -8.65 2.77
C GLY A 66 -5.51 -7.77 2.88
N ASP A 67 -4.51 -8.05 2.05
CA ASP A 67 -3.23 -7.34 2.03
C ASP A 67 -3.18 -6.12 1.07
N THR A 68 -4.27 -5.85 0.34
CA THR A 68 -4.30 -4.76 -0.65
C THR A 68 -5.11 -3.58 -0.11
N THR A 69 -4.57 -2.38 -0.23
CA THR A 69 -5.27 -1.13 0.12
C THR A 69 -5.30 -0.20 -1.08
N TRP A 70 -6.50 0.26 -1.41
CA TRP A 70 -6.76 1.23 -2.47
C TRP A 70 -7.17 2.55 -1.85
N ILE A 71 -6.38 3.58 -2.12
CA ILE A 71 -6.69 4.96 -1.72
C ILE A 71 -7.43 5.63 -2.86
N PHE A 72 -8.52 6.31 -2.54
CA PHE A 72 -9.32 7.12 -3.46
C PHE A 72 -9.09 8.59 -3.15
N ASN A 73 -8.82 9.36 -4.21
CA ASN A 73 -8.76 10.80 -4.18
C ASN A 73 -10.15 11.39 -4.45
N ALA A 74 -10.37 12.66 -4.13
CA ALA A 74 -11.66 13.34 -4.33
C ALA A 74 -12.12 13.38 -5.81
N ASP A 75 -11.19 13.23 -6.76
CA ASP A 75 -11.45 13.26 -8.20
C ASP A 75 -11.60 11.85 -8.82
N GLU A 76 -11.40 10.78 -8.03
CA GLU A 76 -11.43 9.39 -8.49
C GLU A 76 -12.69 8.69 -7.97
N ASP A 77 -13.71 8.56 -8.83
CA ASP A 77 -14.94 7.84 -8.49
C ASP A 77 -14.89 6.34 -8.80
N ILE A 78 -13.96 5.92 -9.67
CA ILE A 78 -13.86 4.53 -10.16
C ILE A 78 -12.40 4.11 -10.18
N LYS A 79 -12.13 2.91 -9.67
CA LYS A 79 -10.81 2.30 -9.70
C LYS A 79 -10.92 0.83 -10.07
N THR A 80 -10.19 0.42 -11.09
CA THR A 80 -10.05 -1.00 -11.43
C THR A 80 -9.13 -1.66 -10.41
N ILE A 81 -9.62 -2.72 -9.80
CA ILE A 81 -8.96 -3.50 -8.76
C ILE A 81 -8.92 -4.96 -9.18
N SER A 82 -7.95 -5.70 -8.64
CA SER A 82 -7.87 -7.15 -8.82
C SER A 82 -8.24 -7.82 -7.51
N ILE A 83 -9.29 -8.64 -7.54
CA ILE A 83 -9.80 -9.37 -6.37
C ILE A 83 -9.61 -10.87 -6.55
N PRO A 84 -9.44 -11.65 -5.47
CA PRO A 84 -9.42 -13.10 -5.58
C PRO A 84 -10.78 -13.60 -6.11
N LYS A 85 -10.78 -14.66 -6.93
CA LYS A 85 -12.00 -15.33 -7.44
C LYS A 85 -12.76 -16.12 -6.36
N GLU A 86 -12.73 -15.65 -5.13
CA GLU A 86 -13.45 -16.23 -4.00
C GLU A 86 -14.95 -15.90 -4.12
N LEU A 87 -15.80 -16.68 -3.44
CA LEU A 87 -17.25 -16.44 -3.40
C LEU A 87 -17.61 -15.38 -2.36
N GLU A 88 -16.74 -15.16 -1.37
CA GLU A 88 -16.89 -14.18 -0.32
C GLU A 88 -15.65 -13.28 -0.31
N ILE A 89 -15.87 -11.96 -0.29
CA ILE A 89 -14.80 -10.96 -0.19
C ILE A 89 -15.18 -9.95 0.88
N VAL A 90 -14.24 -9.67 1.77
CA VAL A 90 -14.40 -8.68 2.83
C VAL A 90 -13.61 -7.43 2.47
N PHE A 91 -14.28 -6.29 2.38
CA PHE A 91 -13.64 -4.98 2.27
C PHE A 91 -13.77 -4.21 3.57
N THR A 92 -12.70 -3.61 4.02
CA THR A 92 -12.74 -2.59 5.07
C THR A 92 -12.69 -1.22 4.39
N VAL A 93 -13.74 -0.43 4.56
CA VAL A 93 -13.83 0.92 4.02
C VAL A 93 -13.63 1.91 5.15
N ARG A 94 -12.66 2.80 4.98
CA ARG A 94 -12.33 3.87 5.90
C ARG A 94 -12.48 5.20 5.19
N ALA A 95 -13.39 6.03 5.63
CA ALA A 95 -13.53 7.37 5.11
C ALA A 95 -13.37 8.41 6.20
N LEU A 96 -12.79 9.54 5.83
CA LEU A 96 -12.64 10.69 6.69
C LEU A 96 -13.16 11.92 5.95
N TRP A 97 -14.09 12.61 6.59
CA TRP A 97 -14.69 13.84 6.11
C TRP A 97 -14.10 15.06 6.82
N PRO A 98 -14.19 16.25 6.22
CA PRO A 98 -13.92 17.52 6.90
C PRO A 98 -14.85 17.73 8.12
N GLU A 99 -14.37 18.45 9.15
CA GLU A 99 -15.08 18.65 10.44
C GLU A 99 -16.46 19.33 10.32
N ASP A 100 -16.72 20.07 9.24
CA ASP A 100 -17.99 20.76 8.98
C ASP A 100 -18.99 19.93 8.12
N THR A 101 -18.70 18.65 7.89
CA THR A 101 -19.54 17.82 7.02
C THR A 101 -20.70 17.20 7.82
N PRO A 102 -21.95 17.32 7.36
CA PRO A 102 -23.07 16.64 8.00
C PRO A 102 -22.96 15.11 7.83
N GLU A 103 -23.90 14.39 8.44
CA GLU A 103 -24.01 12.94 8.24
C GLU A 103 -24.01 12.61 6.75
N SER A 104 -23.08 11.74 6.36
CA SER A 104 -22.71 11.51 4.98
C SER A 104 -22.81 10.03 4.64
N ALA A 105 -23.32 9.76 3.44
CA ALA A 105 -23.39 8.40 2.90
C ALA A 105 -22.30 8.16 1.87
N ILE A 106 -21.74 6.95 1.87
CA ILE A 106 -20.85 6.45 0.81
C ILE A 106 -21.46 5.18 0.23
N LEU A 107 -21.79 5.25 -1.06
CA LEU A 107 -22.19 4.08 -1.83
C LEU A 107 -20.94 3.45 -2.45
N VAL A 108 -20.63 2.24 -2.00
CA VAL A 108 -19.54 1.42 -2.55
C VAL A 108 -20.16 0.38 -3.47
N THR A 109 -19.83 0.43 -4.75
CA THR A 109 -20.32 -0.50 -5.77
C THR A 109 -19.15 -1.29 -6.33
N LEU A 110 -19.25 -2.61 -6.22
CA LEU A 110 -18.28 -3.56 -6.76
C LEU A 110 -18.87 -4.20 -8.02
N ARG A 111 -18.17 -4.06 -9.14
CA ARG A 111 -18.51 -4.67 -10.43
C ARG A 111 -17.42 -5.64 -10.87
N PRO A 112 -17.50 -6.93 -10.53
CA PRO A 112 -16.54 -7.92 -10.98
C PRO A 112 -16.83 -8.38 -12.41
N ASP A 113 -15.79 -8.61 -13.20
CA ASP A 113 -15.95 -9.15 -14.54
C ASP A 113 -16.58 -10.55 -14.49
N GLY A 114 -17.76 -10.69 -15.11
CA GLY A 114 -18.47 -11.97 -15.17
C GLY A 114 -19.25 -12.34 -13.91
N ARG A 115 -19.50 -11.41 -12.97
CA ARG A 115 -20.41 -11.59 -11.83
C ARG A 115 -21.39 -10.42 -11.72
N PRO A 116 -22.54 -10.59 -11.05
CA PRO A 116 -23.47 -9.49 -10.85
C PRO A 116 -22.89 -8.43 -9.92
N ASP A 117 -23.15 -7.18 -10.27
CA ASP A 117 -22.83 -6.00 -9.48
C ASP A 117 -23.42 -6.11 -8.06
N ARG A 118 -22.63 -5.69 -7.07
CA ARG A 118 -23.10 -5.55 -5.69
C ARG A 118 -22.77 -4.16 -5.18
N SER A 119 -23.73 -3.55 -4.49
CA SER A 119 -23.56 -2.24 -3.89
C SER A 119 -23.91 -2.26 -2.42
N HIS A 120 -23.18 -1.50 -1.63
CA HIS A 120 -23.41 -1.32 -0.20
C HIS A 120 -23.32 0.15 0.16
N THR A 121 -24.25 0.63 0.99
CA THR A 121 -24.27 2.03 1.43
C THR A 121 -23.82 2.10 2.87
N LEU A 122 -22.78 2.88 3.10
CA LEU A 122 -22.20 3.15 4.40
C LEU A 122 -22.66 4.53 4.88
N TRP A 123 -22.89 4.68 6.18
CA TRP A 123 -23.36 5.93 6.79
C TRP A 123 -22.45 6.33 7.94
N GLY A 124 -21.96 7.57 7.93
CA GLY A 124 -21.02 8.03 8.95
C GLY A 124 -21.03 9.54 9.16
N PHE A 125 -20.42 9.95 10.26
CA PHE A 125 -20.29 11.35 10.66
C PHE A 125 -18.82 11.62 11.02
N VAL A 126 -18.16 12.54 10.31
CA VAL A 126 -16.73 12.89 10.42
C VAL A 126 -15.76 11.77 10.04
N GLU A 127 -15.95 10.56 10.55
CA GLU A 127 -15.19 9.37 10.18
C GLU A 127 -16.10 8.14 10.09
N ILE A 128 -15.67 7.16 9.29
CA ILE A 128 -16.31 5.85 9.21
C ILE A 128 -15.25 4.79 8.99
N THR A 129 -15.40 3.66 9.69
CA THR A 129 -14.65 2.43 9.45
C THR A 129 -15.63 1.29 9.51
N GLU A 130 -15.91 0.67 8.37
CA GLU A 130 -16.89 -0.40 8.28
C GLU A 130 -16.38 -1.54 7.41
N GLU A 131 -16.71 -2.77 7.79
CA GLU A 131 -16.38 -3.98 7.06
C GLU A 131 -17.58 -4.45 6.25
N ILE A 132 -17.47 -4.42 4.93
CA ILE A 132 -18.47 -4.90 4.00
C ILE A 132 -18.10 -6.29 3.53
N LYS A 133 -19.03 -7.23 3.68
CA LYS A 133 -18.91 -8.57 3.10
C LYS A 133 -19.72 -8.65 1.82
N PHE A 134 -19.07 -8.92 0.70
CA PHE A 134 -19.73 -9.26 -0.55
C PHE A 134 -19.74 -10.76 -0.74
N ASN A 135 -20.94 -11.31 -0.91
CA ASN A 135 -21.14 -12.72 -1.21
C ASN A 135 -21.90 -12.89 -2.54
N TRP A 136 -21.46 -13.84 -3.35
CA TRP A 136 -22.16 -14.30 -4.54
C TRP A 136 -22.65 -15.73 -4.30
N ASP A 137 -23.95 -15.86 -4.05
CA ASP A 137 -24.61 -17.17 -4.05
C ASP A 137 -24.52 -17.78 -5.45
N ARG A 138 -24.27 -19.10 -5.46
CA ARG A 138 -23.96 -19.90 -6.65
C ARG A 138 -25.21 -20.34 -7.41
#